data_AF-R8BEZ0-F1
#
_entry.id   AF-R8BEZ0-F1
#
_cell.length_a   1.000
_cell.length_b   1.000
_cell.length_c   1.000
_cell.angle_alpha   90.00
_cell.angle_beta   90.00
_cell.angle_gamma   90.00
#
_symmetry.space_group_name_H-M   'P 1'
#
loop_
_entity.id
_entity.type
_entity.pdbx_description
1 polymer ?
#
loop_
_entity_poly.entity_id
_entity_poly.type
_entity_poly.pdbx_seq_one_letter_code
_entity_poly.pdbx_strand_id
1 'polypeptide(L)'
;MKHNLWKRHVLDTYGDGDDEFLLALVGPLDRNDAQDAIPGIMYYKAIDIRRGLFAKWRIASGSSARIALGLSDFGGTGNLDLVSTSFNVRLYYEEPKPVTTLHLNQIENRDKIPTVCPIVPTAWDNECLIYLARAREVRELHKLSLIEIANYAISVEIHPKDGKISLPSGQGIKVLYGSVHGEDIRKPLGRSGFPTISPVTSNGTTLTASVDKGAIMLRLVPLGEPGEWGNTEDVPVKTIVDLSKMGLKLPPLNFRKVEDLWFGGNFKGKNFWNLSGFHFRFADDKSEIAHMQFWTAGPNVDCGVHNHSADIFQEIHICLSPGTGNGGMSRLIESKTEPKVNDCSSQDFEHVVLPRLYEHGGMWYRDSYGTVVRNKENAVAYPYHKWQAGSGPNLDIWLALEFNPDQDL
;
A
#
# COMPACT_ATOMS: atom_id res chain seq x y z
N MET A 1 -5.77 -10.39 32.92
CA MET A 1 -4.32 -10.49 32.68
C MET A 1 -4.09 -10.36 31.18
N LYS A 2 -3.53 -9.24 30.69
CA LYS A 2 -3.14 -9.09 29.28
C LYS A 2 -1.76 -9.76 29.13
N HIS A 3 -1.73 -11.00 28.65
CA HIS A 3 -0.48 -11.69 28.35
C HIS A 3 -0.09 -11.40 26.90
N ASN A 4 1.20 -11.13 26.66
CA ASN A 4 1.73 -10.90 25.32
C ASN A 4 1.58 -12.18 24.47
N LEU A 5 0.83 -12.10 23.37
CA LEU A 5 0.49 -13.21 22.46
C LEU A 5 1.60 -13.56 21.44
N TRP A 6 2.86 -13.27 21.78
CA TRP A 6 3.98 -13.45 20.86
C TRP A 6 5.29 -13.78 21.59
N LYS A 7 6.20 -14.46 20.89
CA LYS A 7 7.57 -14.75 21.35
C LYS A 7 8.59 -14.32 20.30
N ARG A 8 9.72 -13.77 20.77
CA ARG A 8 10.85 -13.33 19.93
C ARG A 8 12.01 -14.32 20.02
N HIS A 9 12.61 -14.62 18.87
CA HIS A 9 13.88 -15.32 18.73
C HIS A 9 14.85 -14.44 17.92
N VAL A 10 16.15 -14.49 18.19
CA VAL A 10 17.20 -13.68 17.55
C VAL A 10 18.31 -14.63 17.11
N LEU A 11 18.71 -14.59 15.83
CA LEU A 11 19.78 -15.44 15.28
C LEU A 11 20.22 -15.02 13.87
N ASP A 12 21.47 -15.31 13.53
CA ASP A 12 22.02 -15.18 12.18
C ASP A 12 21.58 -16.37 11.30
N THR A 13 20.46 -16.21 10.60
CA THR A 13 19.92 -17.21 9.65
C THR A 13 20.56 -17.14 8.28
N TYR A 14 21.25 -16.04 7.96
CA TYR A 14 21.96 -15.89 6.69
C TYR A 14 23.42 -16.29 6.81
N GLY A 15 24.00 -16.30 8.01
CA GLY A 15 25.45 -16.42 8.20
C GLY A 15 26.20 -15.15 7.79
N ASP A 16 25.54 -13.98 7.82
CA ASP A 16 26.12 -12.70 7.41
C ASP A 16 26.69 -11.88 8.59
N GLY A 17 26.56 -12.41 9.82
CA GLY A 17 27.04 -11.83 11.06
C GLY A 17 26.04 -10.89 11.76
N ASP A 18 24.87 -10.63 11.15
CA ASP A 18 23.78 -9.88 11.78
C ASP A 18 22.62 -10.83 12.14
N ASP A 19 22.16 -10.76 13.39
CA ASP A 19 21.04 -11.60 13.79
C ASP A 19 19.70 -11.10 13.19
N GLU A 20 18.98 -11.96 12.49
CA GLU A 20 17.56 -11.84 12.22
C GLU A 20 16.71 -12.04 13.47
N PHE A 21 15.45 -11.59 13.42
CA PHE A 21 14.50 -11.95 14.46
C PHE A 21 13.18 -12.49 13.92
N LEU A 22 12.68 -13.52 14.62
CA LEU A 22 11.44 -14.20 14.33
C LEU A 22 10.41 -13.86 15.39
N LEU A 23 9.19 -13.52 14.97
CA LEU A 23 8.04 -13.37 15.85
C LEU A 23 7.08 -14.53 15.61
N ALA A 24 6.92 -15.38 16.62
CA ALA A 24 5.86 -16.39 16.64
C ALA A 24 4.54 -15.71 17.03
N LEU A 25 3.56 -15.74 16.12
CA LEU A 25 2.25 -15.14 16.29
C LEU A 25 1.23 -16.26 16.53
N VAL A 26 0.69 -16.28 17.74
CA VAL A 26 -0.30 -17.29 18.18
C VAL A 26 -1.62 -17.16 17.43
N GLY A 27 -2.01 -15.94 17.06
CA GLY A 27 -3.37 -15.60 16.62
C GLY A 27 -4.25 -15.18 17.81
N PRO A 28 -5.36 -14.45 17.58
CA PRO A 28 -6.16 -13.92 18.66
C PRO A 28 -7.06 -14.99 19.28
N LEU A 29 -7.33 -14.77 20.57
CA LEU A 29 -8.20 -15.57 21.43
C LEU A 29 -9.68 -15.23 21.19
N ASP A 30 -9.96 -13.99 20.80
CA ASP A 30 -11.26 -13.51 20.30
C ASP A 30 -10.98 -12.51 19.17
N ARG A 31 -11.64 -12.70 18.02
CA ARG A 31 -11.64 -11.70 16.93
C ARG A 31 -12.52 -10.54 17.37
N ASN A 32 -11.97 -9.65 18.20
CA ASN A 32 -12.66 -8.41 18.53
C ASN A 32 -12.60 -7.49 17.29
N ASP A 33 -13.55 -6.57 17.18
CA ASP A 33 -13.89 -5.71 16.02
C ASP A 33 -12.73 -4.87 15.41
N ALA A 34 -11.50 -5.03 15.88
CA ALA A 34 -10.29 -4.40 15.37
C ALA A 34 -9.36 -5.33 14.56
N GLN A 35 -9.75 -6.59 14.26
CA GLN A 35 -9.25 -7.46 13.15
C GLN A 35 -7.71 -7.59 12.85
N ASP A 36 -6.80 -7.12 13.70
CA ASP A 36 -5.37 -6.93 13.35
C ASP A 36 -4.41 -8.11 13.59
N ALA A 37 -4.83 -9.19 14.26
CA ALA A 37 -3.90 -10.27 14.61
C ALA A 37 -4.03 -11.46 13.65
N ILE A 38 -3.15 -11.54 12.65
CA ILE A 38 -3.05 -12.69 11.75
C ILE A 38 -2.00 -13.68 12.31
N PRO A 39 -2.36 -14.93 12.66
CA PRO A 39 -1.43 -15.94 13.16
C PRO A 39 -0.30 -16.23 12.16
N GLY A 40 0.82 -16.77 12.64
CA GLY A 40 1.94 -17.04 11.75
C GLY A 40 3.32 -16.95 12.37
N ILE A 41 4.31 -16.84 11.49
CA ILE A 41 5.67 -16.46 11.85
C ILE A 41 6.08 -15.29 10.96
N MET A 42 6.36 -14.16 11.60
CA MET A 42 6.97 -13.02 10.93
C MET A 42 8.48 -13.11 11.05
N TYR A 43 9.15 -12.94 9.93
CA TYR A 43 10.58 -12.93 9.78
C TYR A 43 11.05 -11.49 9.58
N TYR A 44 12.09 -11.07 10.28
CA TYR A 44 12.68 -9.75 10.13
C TYR A 44 14.16 -9.86 9.82
N LYS A 45 14.57 -9.24 8.71
CA LYS A 45 15.96 -9.07 8.32
C LYS A 45 16.39 -7.63 8.50
N ALA A 46 17.49 -7.43 9.22
CA ALA A 46 18.15 -6.14 9.25
C ALA A 46 18.80 -5.88 7.89
N ILE A 47 18.41 -4.78 7.24
CA ILE A 47 19.03 -4.32 6.00
C ILE A 47 20.13 -3.30 6.32
N ASP A 48 19.88 -2.46 7.33
CA ASP A 48 20.87 -1.55 7.92
C ASP A 48 20.51 -1.29 9.38
N ILE A 49 21.23 -1.95 10.30
CA ILE A 49 20.98 -1.79 11.74
C ILE A 49 21.22 -0.35 12.20
N ARG A 50 22.27 0.31 11.68
CA ARG A 50 22.63 1.68 12.10
C ARG A 50 21.56 2.68 11.72
N ARG A 51 20.88 2.45 10.60
CA ARG A 51 19.77 3.27 10.12
C ARG A 51 18.40 2.72 10.53
N GLY A 52 18.33 1.56 11.18
CA GLY A 52 17.09 0.90 11.55
C GLY A 52 16.22 0.49 10.36
N LEU A 53 16.82 0.09 9.24
CA LEU A 53 16.11 -0.40 8.06
C LEU A 53 15.92 -1.91 8.17
N PHE A 54 14.68 -2.36 7.99
CA PHE A 54 14.32 -3.78 8.09
C PHE A 54 13.45 -4.19 6.92
N ALA A 55 13.68 -5.39 6.41
CA ALA A 55 12.69 -6.13 5.66
C ALA A 55 11.93 -7.03 6.63
N LYS A 56 10.63 -7.19 6.43
CA LYS A 56 9.82 -8.09 7.25
C LYS A 56 8.79 -8.81 6.39
N TRP A 57 8.65 -10.11 6.54
CA TRP A 57 7.67 -10.87 5.77
C TRP A 57 7.20 -12.11 6.53
N ARG A 58 6.08 -12.66 6.09
CA ARG A 58 5.52 -13.86 6.70
C ARG A 58 6.09 -15.10 6.04
N ILE A 59 6.59 -16.03 6.85
CA ILE A 59 7.07 -17.34 6.38
C ILE A 59 6.10 -18.48 6.72
N ALA A 60 5.11 -18.22 7.59
CA ALA A 60 4.06 -19.16 7.95
C ALA A 60 2.75 -18.42 8.29
N SER A 61 1.61 -18.97 7.90
CA SER A 61 0.27 -18.36 8.11
C SER A 61 -0.56 -19.01 9.22
N GLY A 62 -0.19 -20.20 9.69
CA GLY A 62 -0.86 -20.88 10.81
C GLY A 62 -0.35 -20.42 12.18
N SER A 63 -1.11 -20.68 13.25
CA SER A 63 -0.68 -20.37 14.62
C SER A 63 0.71 -20.92 14.92
N SER A 64 1.53 -20.12 15.60
CA SER A 64 2.85 -20.54 16.09
C SER A 64 3.04 -20.14 17.56
N ALA A 65 3.22 -21.15 18.42
CA ALA A 65 3.44 -20.98 19.86
C ALA A 65 4.90 -20.77 20.23
N ARG A 66 5.76 -21.51 19.52
CA ARG A 66 7.20 -21.60 19.75
C ARG A 66 7.87 -21.92 18.43
N ILE A 67 9.04 -21.32 18.27
CA ILE A 67 9.98 -21.65 17.20
C ILE A 67 11.15 -22.34 17.89
N ALA A 68 11.48 -23.53 17.40
CA ALA A 68 12.71 -24.22 17.71
C ALA A 68 13.62 -24.08 16.51
N LEU A 69 14.86 -23.70 16.78
CA LEU A 69 15.90 -23.56 15.78
C LEU A 69 16.79 -24.77 15.93
N GLY A 70 16.95 -25.54 14.87
CA GLY A 70 17.96 -26.60 14.87
C GLY A 70 19.33 -25.95 14.84
N LEU A 71 20.28 -26.41 15.68
CA LEU A 71 21.72 -26.26 15.41
C LEU A 71 22.16 -27.06 14.17
N SER A 72 21.21 -27.53 13.38
CA SER A 72 21.33 -28.57 12.37
C SER A 72 20.42 -28.19 11.21
N ASP A 73 21.06 -28.03 10.07
CA ASP A 73 20.51 -28.07 8.73
C ASP A 73 19.63 -29.34 8.52
N PHE A 74 18.33 -29.22 8.80
CA PHE A 74 17.38 -30.33 8.70
C PHE A 74 17.16 -30.74 7.23
N GLY A 75 17.35 -29.80 6.30
CA GLY A 75 17.21 -29.96 4.86
C GLY A 75 18.46 -30.43 4.12
N GLY A 76 19.64 -30.42 4.75
CA GLY A 76 20.91 -30.77 4.11
C GLY A 76 21.49 -29.69 3.16
N THR A 77 21.03 -28.43 3.28
CA THR A 77 21.41 -27.28 2.42
C THR A 77 22.51 -26.39 3.00
N GLY A 78 22.96 -26.66 4.23
CA GLY A 78 23.89 -25.83 4.99
C GLY A 78 23.25 -24.61 5.64
N ASN A 79 21.94 -24.40 5.47
CA ASN A 79 21.22 -23.25 6.02
C ASN A 79 20.52 -23.59 7.35
N LEU A 80 20.25 -22.57 8.16
CA LEU A 80 19.53 -22.76 9.42
C LEU A 80 18.02 -22.85 9.16
N ASP A 81 17.49 -24.06 9.27
CA ASP A 81 16.06 -24.35 9.18
C ASP A 81 15.34 -24.13 10.52
N LEU A 82 14.02 -23.89 10.47
CA LEU A 82 13.21 -23.64 11.64
C LEU A 82 12.05 -24.63 11.77
N VAL A 83 11.77 -25.06 12.99
CA VAL A 83 10.59 -25.87 13.32
C VAL A 83 9.65 -25.05 14.18
N SER A 84 8.36 -25.08 13.88
CA SER A 84 7.33 -24.43 14.70
C SER A 84 6.22 -25.40 15.07
N THR A 85 5.58 -25.16 16.21
CA THR A 85 4.37 -25.88 16.61
C THR A 85 3.22 -24.92 16.85
N SER A 86 2.02 -25.30 16.43
CA SER A 86 0.80 -24.56 16.71
C SER A 86 0.56 -24.39 18.20
N PHE A 87 -0.07 -23.28 18.58
CA PHE A 87 -0.53 -23.08 19.94
C PHE A 87 -1.87 -23.79 20.13
N ASN A 88 -1.91 -24.77 21.02
CA ASN A 88 -3.14 -25.46 21.36
C ASN A 88 -3.15 -25.79 22.86
N VAL A 89 -3.72 -24.90 23.65
CA VAL A 89 -3.87 -25.03 25.11
C VAL A 89 -5.34 -24.83 25.44
N ARG A 90 -5.94 -25.90 25.97
CA ARG A 90 -7.36 -25.92 26.37
C ARG A 90 -7.68 -24.77 27.32
N LEU A 91 -8.84 -24.14 27.15
CA LEU A 91 -9.29 -22.97 27.93
C LEU A 91 -8.41 -21.72 27.79
N TYR A 92 -7.46 -21.72 26.86
CA TYR A 92 -6.69 -20.56 26.47
C TYR A 92 -6.85 -20.30 24.97
N TYR A 93 -6.24 -21.09 24.10
CA TYR A 93 -6.45 -20.98 22.66
C TYR A 93 -6.27 -22.36 22.05
N GLU A 94 -7.28 -22.81 21.30
CA GLU A 94 -7.30 -24.15 20.72
C GLU A 94 -7.28 -24.02 19.19
N GLU A 95 -6.08 -24.13 18.61
CA GLU A 95 -5.93 -24.22 17.16
C GLU A 95 -6.77 -25.42 16.64
N PRO A 96 -7.68 -25.23 15.67
CA PRO A 96 -8.56 -26.29 15.19
C PRO A 96 -7.83 -27.50 14.62
N LYS A 97 -6.64 -27.29 14.05
CA LYS A 97 -5.80 -28.33 13.42
C LYS A 97 -4.33 -28.12 13.85
N PRO A 98 -3.97 -28.44 15.10
CA PRO A 98 -2.63 -28.20 15.61
C PRO A 98 -1.61 -29.04 14.83
N VAL A 99 -0.52 -28.41 14.39
CA VAL A 99 0.51 -29.07 13.59
C VAL A 99 1.91 -28.63 14.02
N THR A 100 2.88 -29.51 13.82
CA THR A 100 4.30 -29.16 13.88
C THR A 100 4.85 -29.13 12.45
N THR A 101 5.46 -28.01 12.07
CA THR A 101 5.91 -27.73 10.71
C THR A 101 7.40 -27.43 10.70
N LEU A 102 8.13 -28.07 9.79
CA LEU A 102 9.50 -27.70 9.41
C LEU A 102 9.42 -26.68 8.26
N HIS A 103 10.10 -25.55 8.41
CA HIS A 103 10.24 -24.55 7.36
C HIS A 103 11.70 -24.49 6.93
N LEU A 104 11.93 -24.85 5.68
CA LEU A 104 13.26 -24.93 5.11
C LEU A 104 13.75 -23.54 4.71
N ASN A 105 14.97 -23.19 5.12
CA ASN A 105 15.61 -21.94 4.77
C ASN A 105 16.29 -22.07 3.40
N GLN A 106 15.66 -21.48 2.39
CA GLN A 106 16.16 -21.47 1.02
C GLN A 106 16.89 -20.16 0.66
N ILE A 107 17.24 -19.35 1.65
CA ILE A 107 17.78 -18.03 1.36
C ILE A 107 19.26 -18.14 1.05
N GLU A 108 19.68 -17.50 -0.04
CA GLU A 108 21.09 -17.47 -0.47
C GLU A 108 21.84 -16.39 0.30
N ASN A 109 23.01 -16.77 0.82
CA ASN A 109 23.94 -15.88 1.51
C ASN A 109 24.55 -14.88 0.51
N ARG A 110 24.45 -13.57 0.77
CA ARG A 110 24.91 -12.53 -0.18
C ARG A 110 25.64 -11.37 0.50
N ASP A 111 26.53 -10.75 -0.26
CA ASP A 111 27.41 -9.66 0.15
C ASP A 111 26.67 -8.45 0.76
N LYS A 112 27.41 -7.69 1.59
CA LYS A 112 26.95 -6.48 2.26
C LYS A 112 26.19 -5.54 1.35
N ILE A 113 24.98 -5.20 1.77
CA ILE A 113 24.03 -4.37 1.05
C ILE A 113 24.49 -2.90 1.07
N PRO A 114 24.65 -2.23 -0.08
CA PRO A 114 24.90 -0.79 -0.12
C PRO A 114 23.62 -0.02 0.24
N THR A 115 23.44 0.27 1.51
CA THR A 115 22.26 1.00 2.04
C THR A 115 22.35 2.51 1.86
N VAL A 116 23.48 3.04 1.36
CA VAL A 116 23.73 4.48 1.16
C VAL A 116 22.84 5.10 0.07
N CYS A 117 22.10 4.28 -0.68
CA CYS A 117 21.17 4.74 -1.71
C CYS A 117 20.02 5.59 -1.13
N PRO A 118 19.62 6.69 -1.80
CA PRO A 118 18.46 7.49 -1.40
C PRO A 118 17.11 6.78 -1.53
N ILE A 119 17.05 5.66 -2.25
CA ILE A 119 15.88 4.79 -2.35
C ILE A 119 16.34 3.38 -1.97
N VAL A 120 15.76 2.82 -0.92
CA VAL A 120 16.06 1.46 -0.43
C VAL A 120 14.78 0.63 -0.46
N PRO A 121 14.61 -0.25 -1.47
CA PRO A 121 13.45 -1.14 -1.53
C PRO A 121 13.66 -2.38 -0.64
N THR A 122 12.60 -2.80 0.04
CA THR A 122 12.55 -3.93 0.98
C THR A 122 11.16 -4.60 0.90
N ALA A 123 10.89 -5.58 1.78
CA ALA A 123 9.62 -6.28 1.84
C ALA A 123 8.84 -5.95 3.14
N TRP A 124 7.52 -5.89 3.03
CA TRP A 124 6.57 -5.89 4.15
C TRP A 124 5.47 -6.92 3.86
N ASP A 125 5.52 -8.06 4.55
CA ASP A 125 4.60 -9.19 4.33
C ASP A 125 4.53 -9.57 2.84
N ASN A 126 3.41 -9.27 2.16
CA ASN A 126 3.22 -9.55 0.73
C ASN A 126 3.35 -8.28 -0.15
N GLU A 127 3.86 -7.19 0.42
CA GLU A 127 3.96 -5.88 -0.20
C GLU A 127 5.41 -5.37 -0.25
N CYS A 128 5.63 -4.40 -1.11
CA CYS A 128 6.93 -3.72 -1.20
C CYS A 128 6.98 -2.58 -0.19
N LEU A 129 8.07 -2.49 0.58
CA LEU A 129 8.34 -1.35 1.46
C LEU A 129 9.53 -0.56 0.93
N ILE A 130 9.29 0.71 0.60
CA ILE A 130 10.29 1.58 0.00
C ILE A 130 10.68 2.68 1.00
N TYR A 131 11.92 2.62 1.47
CA TYR A 131 12.50 3.71 2.26
C TYR A 131 13.08 4.78 1.35
N LEU A 132 12.70 6.03 1.58
CA LEU A 132 13.06 7.19 0.78
C LEU A 132 13.83 8.21 1.62
N ALA A 133 14.97 8.67 1.14
CA ALA A 133 15.63 9.84 1.72
C ALA A 133 14.72 11.08 1.57
N ARG A 134 14.93 12.09 2.42
CA ARG A 134 14.22 13.35 2.22
C ARG A 134 14.71 14.01 0.96
N ALA A 135 13.77 14.52 0.16
CA ALA A 135 14.11 15.17 -1.11
C ALA A 135 15.08 16.37 -0.93
N ARG A 136 15.04 17.06 0.21
CA ARG A 136 15.99 18.15 0.54
C ARG A 136 17.44 17.70 0.78
N GLU A 137 17.67 16.41 1.00
CA GLU A 137 18.99 15.83 1.34
C GLU A 137 19.70 15.24 0.12
N VAL A 138 18.98 14.98 -0.97
CA VAL A 138 19.58 14.48 -2.21
C VAL A 138 20.11 15.64 -3.05
N ARG A 139 21.11 15.36 -3.89
CA ARG A 139 21.75 16.35 -4.78
C ARG A 139 21.36 16.19 -6.24
N GLU A 140 20.84 15.03 -6.60
CA GLU A 140 20.45 14.67 -7.96
C GLU A 140 19.16 13.83 -7.95
N LEU A 141 18.62 13.58 -9.14
CA LEU A 141 17.44 12.75 -9.33
C LEU A 141 17.76 11.29 -9.00
N HIS A 142 16.94 10.68 -8.13
CA HIS A 142 16.92 9.24 -7.92
C HIS A 142 15.58 8.65 -8.33
N LYS A 143 15.60 7.49 -8.99
CA LYS A 143 14.41 6.83 -9.54
C LYS A 143 14.42 5.34 -9.23
N LEU A 144 13.26 4.79 -8.92
CA LEU A 144 13.02 3.35 -8.81
C LEU A 144 11.72 2.97 -9.54
N SER A 145 11.82 2.07 -10.53
CA SER A 145 10.66 1.47 -11.19
C SER A 145 9.96 0.49 -10.24
N LEU A 146 8.63 0.59 -10.14
CA LEU A 146 7.84 -0.16 -9.16
C LEU A 146 7.05 -1.29 -9.83
N ILE A 147 6.17 -0.93 -10.76
CA ILE A 147 5.19 -1.83 -11.36
C ILE A 147 4.79 -1.33 -12.75
N GLU A 148 4.48 -2.26 -13.65
CA GLU A 148 3.73 -1.99 -14.87
C GLU A 148 2.30 -2.50 -14.66
N ILE A 149 1.29 -1.65 -14.83
CA ILE A 149 -0.11 -1.99 -14.59
C ILE A 149 -1.02 -1.21 -15.54
N ALA A 150 -1.99 -1.89 -16.16
CA ALA A 150 -3.00 -1.27 -17.02
C ALA A 150 -2.38 -0.35 -18.11
N ASN A 151 -1.31 -0.83 -18.76
CA ASN A 151 -0.51 -0.09 -19.76
C ASN A 151 0.23 1.16 -19.24
N TYR A 152 0.48 1.26 -17.93
CA TYR A 152 1.32 2.30 -17.35
C TYR A 152 2.51 1.71 -16.60
N ALA A 153 3.71 2.20 -16.88
CA ALA A 153 4.86 2.02 -16.02
C ALA A 153 4.83 3.07 -14.91
N ILE A 154 4.85 2.61 -13.66
CA ILE A 154 4.83 3.45 -12.47
C ILE A 154 6.18 3.36 -11.76
N SER A 155 6.76 4.52 -11.46
CA SER A 155 8.01 4.64 -10.73
C SER A 155 7.95 5.73 -9.67
N VAL A 156 8.68 5.57 -8.57
CA VAL A 156 8.92 6.65 -7.60
C VAL A 156 10.20 7.41 -7.96
N GLU A 157 10.14 8.73 -7.84
CA GLU A 157 11.24 9.65 -8.11
C GLU A 157 11.44 10.60 -6.92
N ILE A 158 12.71 10.80 -6.54
CA ILE A 158 13.13 11.83 -5.58
C ILE A 158 13.86 12.92 -6.36
N HIS A 159 13.35 14.14 -6.30
CA HIS A 159 13.92 15.32 -6.93
C HIS A 159 14.49 16.27 -5.88
N PRO A 160 15.74 16.74 -6.04
CA PRO A 160 16.34 17.69 -5.13
C PRO A 160 15.59 19.03 -5.16
N LYS A 161 15.91 19.91 -4.21
CA LYS A 161 15.47 21.32 -4.23
C LYS A 161 15.85 21.96 -5.56
N ASP A 162 14.90 22.70 -6.15
CA ASP A 162 15.04 23.33 -7.47
C ASP A 162 15.33 22.36 -8.64
N GLY A 163 15.16 21.06 -8.43
CA GLY A 163 15.32 20.04 -9.45
C GLY A 163 14.37 20.26 -10.62
N LYS A 164 14.91 20.22 -11.84
CA LYS A 164 14.11 20.32 -13.08
C LYS A 164 13.52 18.96 -13.43
N ILE A 165 12.22 18.96 -13.69
CA ILE A 165 11.44 17.77 -13.97
C ILE A 165 10.95 17.89 -15.41
N SER A 166 11.49 17.07 -16.31
CA SER A 166 10.89 16.92 -17.64
C SER A 166 9.61 16.09 -17.52
N LEU A 167 8.54 16.57 -18.16
CA LEU A 167 7.26 15.86 -18.24
C LEU A 167 6.78 15.86 -19.69
N PRO A 168 7.12 14.81 -20.46
CA PRO A 168 6.58 14.63 -21.80
C PRO A 168 5.04 14.54 -21.81
N SER A 169 4.44 14.95 -22.92
CA SER A 169 2.99 14.85 -23.12
C SER A 169 2.49 13.42 -22.90
N GLY A 170 1.32 13.30 -22.27
CA GLY A 170 0.69 12.01 -21.94
C GLY A 170 1.23 11.33 -20.68
N GLN A 171 2.34 11.80 -20.09
CA GLN A 171 2.80 11.28 -18.80
C GLN A 171 2.11 11.97 -17.63
N GLY A 172 1.83 11.20 -16.58
CA GLY A 172 1.25 11.68 -15.34
C GLY A 172 2.29 11.82 -14.23
N ILE A 173 2.06 12.74 -13.30
CA ILE A 173 2.77 12.79 -12.02
C ILE A 173 1.79 12.94 -10.86
N LYS A 174 2.11 12.25 -9.76
CA LYS A 174 1.45 12.44 -8.47
C LYS A 174 2.49 12.69 -7.40
N VAL A 175 2.45 13.88 -6.80
CA VAL A 175 3.36 14.23 -5.70
C VAL A 175 2.99 13.38 -4.49
N LEU A 176 4.00 12.84 -3.80
CA LEU A 176 3.86 12.14 -2.53
C LEU A 176 4.35 12.99 -1.35
N TYR A 177 5.37 13.82 -1.58
CA TYR A 177 5.92 14.76 -0.60
C TYR A 177 6.52 15.99 -1.29
N GLY A 178 6.47 17.14 -0.64
CA GLY A 178 6.92 18.42 -1.14
C GLY A 178 5.94 19.03 -2.13
N SER A 179 6.46 19.71 -3.16
CA SER A 179 5.61 20.24 -4.24
C SER A 179 6.37 20.36 -5.54
N VAL A 180 5.61 20.38 -6.63
CA VAL A 180 6.12 20.58 -7.99
C VAL A 180 5.40 21.77 -8.61
N HIS A 181 6.17 22.67 -9.22
CA HIS A 181 5.75 23.97 -9.72
C HIS A 181 5.82 23.99 -11.24
N GLY A 182 4.70 24.29 -11.89
CA GLY A 182 4.57 24.52 -13.32
C GLY A 182 3.54 25.62 -13.59
N GLU A 183 2.59 25.37 -14.50
CA GLU A 183 1.39 26.21 -14.64
C GLU A 183 0.61 26.27 -13.32
N ASP A 184 0.57 25.15 -12.60
CA ASP A 184 0.01 25.02 -11.26
C ASP A 184 1.02 24.42 -10.29
N ILE A 185 0.77 24.63 -8.99
CA ILE A 185 1.52 23.94 -7.93
C ILE A 185 0.78 22.65 -7.57
N ARG A 186 1.47 21.53 -7.75
CA ARG A 186 1.00 20.19 -7.40
C ARG A 186 1.53 19.79 -6.02
N LYS A 187 0.65 19.23 -5.21
CA LYS A 187 0.89 18.81 -3.83
C LYS A 187 0.31 17.42 -3.58
N PRO A 188 0.72 16.71 -2.53
CA PRO A 188 0.25 15.36 -2.23
C PRO A 188 -1.26 15.20 -2.15
N LEU A 189 -1.95 16.11 -1.46
CA LEU A 189 -3.40 16.06 -1.25
C LEU A 189 -4.19 16.96 -2.21
N GLY A 190 -3.55 17.44 -3.29
CA GLY A 190 -4.14 18.42 -4.20
C GLY A 190 -4.33 19.81 -3.56
N ARG A 191 -5.15 20.65 -4.21
CA ARG A 191 -5.49 22.02 -3.75
C ARG A 191 -6.97 22.17 -3.36
N SER A 192 -7.84 21.28 -3.82
CA SER A 192 -9.29 21.47 -3.77
C SER A 192 -9.99 20.33 -3.02
N GLY A 193 -11.10 20.65 -2.37
CA GLY A 193 -12.00 19.64 -1.81
C GLY A 193 -12.81 18.95 -2.90
N PHE A 194 -13.34 17.77 -2.56
CA PHE A 194 -14.39 17.11 -3.34
C PHE A 194 -15.60 18.05 -3.54
N PRO A 195 -16.24 18.11 -4.73
CA PRO A 195 -16.13 17.16 -5.86
C PRO A 195 -15.11 17.54 -6.96
N THR A 196 -14.18 18.46 -6.68
CA THR A 196 -13.21 18.90 -7.70
C THR A 196 -12.37 17.73 -8.22
N ILE A 197 -12.10 17.70 -9.53
CA ILE A 197 -11.16 16.76 -10.16
C ILE A 197 -10.05 17.52 -10.89
N SER A 198 -8.88 16.90 -10.99
CA SER A 198 -7.70 17.49 -11.63
C SER A 198 -6.95 16.44 -12.45
N PRO A 199 -6.38 16.81 -13.61
CA PRO A 199 -5.52 15.90 -14.36
C PRO A 199 -4.18 15.71 -13.64
N VAL A 200 -3.67 14.47 -13.63
CA VAL A 200 -2.30 14.19 -13.18
C VAL A 200 -1.28 14.39 -14.30
N THR A 201 -1.73 14.53 -15.54
CA THR A 201 -0.92 14.96 -16.69
C THR A 201 -0.72 16.47 -16.70
N SER A 202 0.25 16.98 -17.45
CA SER A 202 0.44 18.42 -17.65
C SER A 202 0.58 18.74 -19.14
N ASN A 203 0.14 19.94 -19.52
CA ASN A 203 0.43 20.52 -20.83
C ASN A 203 1.83 21.15 -20.86
N GLY A 204 2.39 21.47 -19.69
CA GLY A 204 3.75 22.00 -19.54
C GLY A 204 4.80 20.91 -19.67
N THR A 205 5.88 21.19 -20.39
CA THR A 205 6.95 20.21 -20.66
C THR A 205 8.00 20.13 -19.56
N THR A 206 8.08 21.16 -18.71
CA THR A 206 9.09 21.27 -17.65
C THR A 206 8.46 21.83 -16.38
N LEU A 207 8.65 21.10 -15.29
CA LEU A 207 8.25 21.49 -13.94
C LEU A 207 9.50 21.66 -13.06
N THR A 208 9.34 22.25 -11.88
CA THR A 208 10.44 22.43 -10.91
C THR A 208 10.01 21.95 -9.53
N ALA A 209 10.84 21.16 -8.87
CA ALA A 209 10.62 20.77 -7.48
C ALA A 209 10.76 21.97 -6.53
N SER A 210 10.07 21.93 -5.39
CA SER A 210 10.08 23.00 -4.39
C SER A 210 11.49 23.40 -3.96
N VAL A 211 11.73 24.72 -3.86
CA VAL A 211 12.95 25.32 -3.28
C VAL A 211 13.22 24.89 -1.83
N ASP A 212 12.17 24.53 -1.09
CA ASP A 212 12.25 24.28 0.35
C ASP A 212 12.46 22.80 0.65
N LYS A 213 11.49 21.96 0.22
CA LYS A 213 11.47 20.52 0.53
C LYS A 213 12.03 19.63 -0.58
N GLY A 214 12.22 20.12 -1.80
CA GLY A 214 12.32 19.27 -3.00
C GLY A 214 10.97 18.61 -3.32
N ALA A 215 10.99 17.44 -3.97
CA ALA A 215 9.79 16.65 -4.20
C ALA A 215 10.05 15.14 -4.23
N ILE A 216 9.12 14.36 -3.68
CA ILE A 216 8.98 12.92 -3.93
C ILE A 216 7.71 12.75 -4.73
N MET A 217 7.73 11.99 -5.83
CA MET A 217 6.55 11.80 -6.65
C MET A 217 6.52 10.43 -7.33
N LEU A 218 5.31 10.00 -7.67
CA LEU A 218 5.07 8.94 -8.63
C LEU A 218 5.05 9.51 -10.04
N ARG A 219 5.69 8.80 -10.96
CA ARG A 219 5.62 9.00 -12.40
C ARG A 219 4.77 7.90 -13.01
N LEU A 220 3.83 8.28 -13.87
CA LEU A 220 3.00 7.36 -14.65
C LEU A 220 3.33 7.55 -16.13
N VAL A 221 3.97 6.55 -16.73
CA VAL A 221 4.40 6.58 -18.13
C VAL A 221 3.55 5.61 -18.95
N PRO A 222 2.80 6.07 -19.97
CA PRO A 222 2.12 5.16 -20.89
C PRO A 222 3.11 4.22 -21.57
N LEU A 223 2.78 2.93 -21.61
CA LEU A 223 3.56 1.90 -22.32
C LEU A 223 3.07 1.68 -23.75
N GLY A 224 1.92 2.24 -24.10
CA GLY A 224 1.26 2.12 -25.39
C GLY A 224 -0.09 2.83 -25.38
N GLU A 225 -1.00 2.38 -26.24
CA GLU A 225 -2.36 2.91 -26.29
C GLU A 225 -3.13 2.65 -24.99
N PRO A 226 -4.06 3.55 -24.60
CA PRO A 226 -4.93 3.33 -23.45
C PRO A 226 -5.70 2.02 -23.57
N GLY A 227 -5.54 1.13 -22.59
CA GLY A 227 -6.24 -0.14 -22.58
C GLY A 227 -7.64 -0.04 -21.96
N GLU A 228 -8.49 -0.99 -22.35
CA GLU A 228 -9.77 -1.32 -21.72
C GLU A 228 -9.87 -2.84 -21.64
N TRP A 229 -10.41 -3.37 -20.54
CA TRP A 229 -10.42 -4.79 -20.25
C TRP A 229 -11.80 -5.21 -19.74
N GLY A 230 -12.30 -6.36 -20.18
CA GLY A 230 -13.56 -6.92 -19.68
C GLY A 230 -13.42 -7.68 -18.37
N ASN A 231 -12.26 -8.30 -18.13
CA ASN A 231 -11.95 -9.10 -16.94
C ASN A 231 -10.65 -8.64 -16.28
N THR A 232 -10.54 -8.87 -14.96
CA THR A 232 -9.42 -8.36 -14.15
C THR A 232 -8.14 -9.14 -14.47
N GLU A 233 -8.29 -10.41 -14.81
CA GLU A 233 -7.22 -11.32 -15.21
C GLU A 233 -6.55 -10.90 -16.53
N ASP A 234 -7.25 -10.14 -17.37
CA ASP A 234 -6.74 -9.62 -18.64
C ASP A 234 -5.94 -8.32 -18.46
N VAL A 235 -6.00 -7.71 -17.28
CA VAL A 235 -5.27 -6.48 -16.97
C VAL A 235 -3.77 -6.81 -16.87
N PRO A 236 -2.90 -6.20 -17.69
CA PRO A 236 -1.47 -6.48 -17.63
C PRO A 236 -0.92 -5.96 -16.32
N VAL A 237 -0.25 -6.83 -15.57
CA VAL A 237 0.43 -6.53 -14.32
C VAL A 237 1.80 -7.17 -14.32
N LYS A 238 2.83 -6.39 -14.00
CA LYS A 238 4.20 -6.88 -13.82
C LYS A 238 4.90 -6.10 -12.72
N THR A 239 5.23 -6.77 -11.62
CA THR A 239 6.09 -6.20 -10.58
C THR A 239 7.50 -6.02 -11.12
N ILE A 240 8.03 -4.78 -11.07
CA ILE A 240 9.35 -4.42 -11.61
C ILE A 240 10.39 -4.29 -10.51
N VAL A 241 9.99 -3.94 -9.28
CA VAL A 241 10.90 -3.87 -8.13
C VAL A 241 11.64 -5.20 -7.98
N ASP A 242 12.98 -5.12 -7.99
CA ASP A 242 13.87 -6.25 -7.79
C ASP A 242 14.51 -6.16 -6.40
N LEU A 243 14.13 -7.09 -5.53
CA LEU A 243 14.67 -7.22 -4.18
C LEU A 243 15.79 -8.27 -4.09
N SER A 244 16.20 -8.88 -5.20
CA SER A 244 17.22 -9.94 -5.20
C SER A 244 18.57 -9.47 -4.68
N LYS A 245 18.89 -8.18 -4.86
CA LYS A 245 20.09 -7.54 -4.28
C LYS A 245 20.07 -7.47 -2.75
N MET A 246 18.88 -7.55 -2.14
CA MET A 246 18.68 -7.60 -0.69
C MET A 246 18.63 -9.04 -0.15
N GLY A 247 18.80 -10.05 -1.03
CA GLY A 247 18.57 -11.45 -0.69
C GLY A 247 17.09 -11.80 -0.48
N LEU A 248 16.17 -10.91 -0.89
CA LEU A 248 14.74 -11.08 -0.68
C LEU A 248 14.06 -11.51 -1.96
N LYS A 249 13.06 -12.40 -1.83
CA LYS A 249 12.19 -12.81 -2.92
C LYS A 249 10.75 -12.52 -2.53
N LEU A 250 10.15 -11.52 -3.17
CA LEU A 250 8.72 -11.23 -3.03
C LEU A 250 7.99 -11.91 -4.21
N PRO A 251 6.87 -12.62 -3.96
CA PRO A 251 5.99 -13.06 -5.04
C PRO A 251 5.54 -11.86 -5.88
N PRO A 252 5.32 -12.02 -7.19
CA PRO A 252 4.72 -10.96 -7.99
C PRO A 252 3.38 -10.52 -7.38
N LEU A 253 3.13 -9.21 -7.40
CA LEU A 253 1.85 -8.64 -7.00
C LEU A 253 0.79 -9.05 -8.03
N ASN A 254 -0.36 -9.47 -7.54
CA ASN A 254 -1.46 -9.97 -8.35
C ASN A 254 -2.79 -9.51 -7.76
N PHE A 255 -3.79 -9.30 -8.62
CA PHE A 255 -5.14 -9.03 -8.18
C PHE A 255 -5.72 -10.23 -7.42
N ARG A 256 -6.42 -9.94 -6.34
CA ARG A 256 -7.22 -10.89 -5.57
C ARG A 256 -8.64 -10.36 -5.49
N LYS A 257 -9.62 -11.25 -5.59
CA LYS A 257 -11.01 -10.86 -5.39
C LYS A 257 -11.17 -10.35 -3.98
N VAL A 258 -11.91 -9.26 -3.84
CA VAL A 258 -12.16 -8.69 -2.52
C VAL A 258 -12.88 -9.70 -1.64
N GLU A 259 -13.79 -10.52 -2.18
CA GLU A 259 -14.48 -11.58 -1.43
C GLU A 259 -13.56 -12.61 -0.75
N ASP A 260 -12.34 -12.80 -1.27
CA ASP A 260 -11.34 -13.73 -0.74
C ASP A 260 -10.43 -13.08 0.31
N LEU A 261 -10.54 -11.75 0.49
CA LEU A 261 -9.81 -11.01 1.51
C LEU A 261 -10.52 -11.11 2.85
N TRP A 262 -9.76 -10.95 3.94
CA TRP A 262 -10.28 -11.11 5.29
C TRP A 262 -11.39 -10.11 5.65
N PHE A 263 -11.42 -8.94 5.00
CA PHE A 263 -12.48 -7.91 5.13
C PHE A 263 -13.57 -8.01 4.04
N GLY A 264 -13.49 -9.02 3.18
CA GLY A 264 -14.19 -9.11 1.91
C GLY A 264 -15.64 -9.59 1.93
N GLY A 265 -16.14 -10.07 3.07
CA GLY A 265 -17.35 -10.90 3.13
C GLY A 265 -18.59 -10.26 2.49
N ASN A 266 -18.71 -8.94 2.56
CA ASN A 266 -19.83 -8.18 1.97
C ASN A 266 -19.78 -8.06 0.43
N PHE A 267 -18.68 -8.46 -0.19
CA PHE A 267 -18.44 -8.34 -1.64
C PHE A 267 -18.56 -9.67 -2.38
N LYS A 268 -19.17 -10.68 -1.75
CA LYS A 268 -19.33 -12.01 -2.35
C LYS A 268 -20.03 -11.93 -3.72
N GLY A 269 -19.42 -12.56 -4.72
CA GLY A 269 -19.89 -12.60 -6.10
C GLY A 269 -19.78 -11.28 -6.86
N LYS A 270 -19.16 -10.23 -6.29
CA LYS A 270 -18.91 -8.97 -6.99
C LYS A 270 -17.65 -9.07 -7.83
N ASN A 271 -17.67 -8.48 -9.02
CA ASN A 271 -16.46 -8.28 -9.82
C ASN A 271 -15.67 -7.09 -9.25
N PHE A 272 -15.11 -7.29 -8.06
CA PHE A 272 -14.36 -6.28 -7.31
C PHE A 272 -13.07 -6.91 -6.81
N TRP A 273 -11.94 -6.33 -7.18
CA TRP A 273 -10.62 -6.89 -6.92
C TRP A 273 -9.68 -5.82 -6.39
N ASN A 274 -8.70 -6.28 -5.61
CA ASN A 274 -7.64 -5.48 -5.03
C ASN A 274 -6.29 -6.08 -5.40
N LEU A 275 -5.31 -5.23 -5.67
CA LEU A 275 -3.91 -5.57 -5.74
C LEU A 275 -3.20 -4.71 -4.68
N SER A 276 -2.70 -5.39 -3.66
CA SER A 276 -1.82 -4.82 -2.62
C SER A 276 -0.54 -4.28 -3.26
N GLY A 277 0.11 -3.29 -2.65
CA GLY A 277 1.12 -2.52 -3.36
C GLY A 277 2.33 -2.15 -2.55
N PHE A 278 2.46 -0.85 -2.29
CA PHE A 278 3.73 -0.22 -1.93
C PHE A 278 3.54 0.72 -0.75
N HIS A 279 4.32 0.47 0.30
CA HIS A 279 4.51 1.42 1.39
C HIS A 279 5.67 2.35 1.08
N PHE A 280 5.47 3.65 1.28
CA PHE A 280 6.52 4.66 1.17
C PHE A 280 6.80 5.26 2.53
N ARG A 281 8.05 5.15 3.00
CA ARG A 281 8.48 5.67 4.29
C ARG A 281 9.71 6.53 4.18
N PHE A 282 9.85 7.50 5.08
CA PHE A 282 11.12 8.18 5.20
C PHE A 282 12.20 7.26 5.78
N ALA A 283 13.40 7.32 5.20
CA ALA A 283 14.51 6.46 5.56
C ALA A 283 15.21 6.87 6.86
N ASP A 284 15.00 8.09 7.37
CA ASP A 284 15.55 8.58 8.64
C ASP A 284 14.66 8.19 9.81
N ASP A 285 13.40 8.62 9.83
CA ASP A 285 12.48 8.47 10.96
C ASP A 285 11.46 7.33 10.80
N LYS A 286 11.41 6.66 9.64
CA LYS A 286 10.50 5.54 9.32
C LYS A 286 9.02 5.93 9.31
N SER A 287 8.70 7.22 9.32
CA SER A 287 7.33 7.68 9.22
C SER A 287 6.74 7.32 7.85
N GLU A 288 5.47 6.91 7.83
CA GLU A 288 4.73 6.63 6.60
C GLU A 288 4.47 7.94 5.87
N ILE A 289 4.75 7.96 4.57
CA ILE A 289 4.40 9.06 3.66
C ILE A 289 3.03 8.74 3.06
N ALA A 290 2.95 7.60 2.38
CA ALA A 290 1.73 7.08 1.79
C ALA A 290 1.81 5.57 1.56
N HIS A 291 0.67 4.91 1.58
CA HIS A 291 0.49 3.55 1.07
C HIS A 291 -0.23 3.61 -0.29
N MET A 292 0.25 2.84 -1.28
CA MET A 292 -0.31 2.77 -2.63
C MET A 292 -0.81 1.36 -2.92
N GLN A 293 -2.07 1.26 -3.35
CA GLN A 293 -2.68 0.01 -3.81
C GLN A 293 -3.55 0.25 -5.06
N PHE A 294 -4.02 -0.84 -5.68
CA PHE A 294 -4.77 -0.79 -6.92
C PHE A 294 -6.06 -1.58 -6.81
N TRP A 295 -7.05 -1.17 -7.59
CA TRP A 295 -8.39 -1.75 -7.53
C TRP A 295 -8.98 -1.87 -8.92
N THR A 296 -9.85 -2.86 -9.09
CA THR A 296 -10.70 -2.96 -10.29
C THR A 296 -12.14 -3.21 -9.92
N ALA A 297 -13.06 -2.59 -10.65
CA ALA A 297 -14.49 -2.80 -10.48
C ALA A 297 -15.17 -3.01 -11.83
N GLY A 298 -15.94 -4.08 -11.94
CA GLY A 298 -16.75 -4.35 -13.12
C GLY A 298 -18.01 -3.48 -13.22
N PRO A 299 -18.78 -3.64 -14.29
CA PRO A 299 -19.96 -2.81 -14.55
C PRO A 299 -20.96 -2.84 -13.40
N ASN A 300 -21.44 -1.66 -12.99
CA ASN A 300 -22.42 -1.40 -11.95
C ASN A 300 -22.03 -1.88 -10.54
N VAL A 301 -20.77 -2.22 -10.32
CA VAL A 301 -20.27 -2.64 -9.00
C VAL A 301 -20.22 -1.44 -8.05
N ASP A 302 -20.90 -1.59 -6.92
CA ASP A 302 -20.74 -0.74 -5.73
C ASP A 302 -19.55 -1.27 -4.92
N CYS A 303 -18.50 -0.46 -4.75
CA CYS A 303 -17.29 -0.84 -4.02
C CYS A 303 -17.42 -0.67 -2.50
N GLY A 304 -18.65 -0.46 -2.00
CA GLY A 304 -19.00 -0.44 -0.59
C GLY A 304 -18.95 0.96 -0.01
N VAL A 305 -20.05 1.37 0.61
CA VAL A 305 -20.15 2.66 1.32
C VAL A 305 -19.43 2.57 2.66
N HIS A 306 -18.41 3.41 2.87
CA HIS A 306 -17.57 3.42 4.07
C HIS A 306 -17.11 4.84 4.43
N ASN A 307 -16.46 5.00 5.60
CA ASN A 307 -16.06 6.31 6.12
C ASN A 307 -14.74 6.30 6.93
N HIS A 308 -13.91 5.24 6.80
CA HIS A 308 -12.57 5.17 7.41
C HIS A 308 -12.55 5.47 8.92
N SER A 309 -13.62 5.11 9.64
CA SER A 309 -13.83 5.54 11.04
C SER A 309 -12.79 5.03 12.04
N ALA A 310 -12.00 4.03 11.67
CA ALA A 310 -10.88 3.50 12.46
C ALA A 310 -9.51 3.84 11.88
N ASP A 311 -9.44 4.50 10.72
CA ASP A 311 -8.21 4.64 9.94
C ASP A 311 -7.62 6.06 10.00
N ILE A 312 -6.30 6.12 10.03
CA ILE A 312 -5.54 7.37 10.15
C ILE A 312 -4.86 7.68 8.83
N PHE A 313 -5.64 7.90 7.76
CA PHE A 313 -5.11 8.30 6.45
C PHE A 313 -6.00 9.30 5.69
N GLN A 314 -5.36 10.02 4.76
CA GLN A 314 -6.01 10.87 3.77
C GLN A 314 -5.93 10.21 2.39
N GLU A 315 -7.04 9.78 1.82
CA GLU A 315 -7.05 9.05 0.56
C GLU A 315 -7.28 9.93 -0.68
N ILE A 316 -6.53 9.65 -1.74
CA ILE A 316 -6.75 10.19 -3.08
C ILE A 316 -6.68 9.04 -4.08
N HIS A 317 -7.64 9.00 -5.00
CA HIS A 317 -7.67 8.03 -6.09
C HIS A 317 -7.27 8.66 -7.42
N ILE A 318 -6.59 7.88 -8.26
CA ILE A 318 -6.27 8.24 -9.65
C ILE A 318 -6.80 7.15 -10.56
N CYS A 319 -7.69 7.53 -11.49
CA CYS A 319 -8.24 6.59 -12.46
C CYS A 319 -7.18 6.25 -13.52
N LEU A 320 -6.88 4.97 -13.70
CA LEU A 320 -5.99 4.46 -14.76
C LEU A 320 -6.78 4.04 -16.00
N SER A 321 -7.99 3.52 -15.81
CA SER A 321 -8.90 3.14 -16.89
C SER A 321 -10.35 3.32 -16.47
N PRO A 322 -11.11 4.24 -17.08
CA PRO A 322 -12.54 4.41 -16.82
C PRO A 322 -13.36 3.48 -17.73
N GLY A 323 -13.13 2.16 -17.67
CA GLY A 323 -13.71 1.22 -18.64
C GLY A 323 -15.23 1.11 -18.57
N THR A 324 -15.83 1.49 -17.44
CA THR A 324 -17.29 1.60 -17.34
C THR A 324 -17.85 2.93 -17.87
N GLY A 325 -16.98 3.85 -18.31
CA GLY A 325 -17.32 5.14 -18.91
C GLY A 325 -17.68 6.23 -17.90
N ASN A 326 -18.61 5.95 -16.98
CA ASN A 326 -19.10 6.90 -15.97
C ASN A 326 -18.83 6.45 -14.53
N GLY A 327 -17.82 5.61 -14.32
CA GLY A 327 -17.33 5.26 -12.98
C GLY A 327 -16.58 6.41 -12.30
N GLY A 328 -16.56 6.39 -10.97
CA GLY A 328 -15.86 7.39 -10.18
C GLY A 328 -16.27 7.41 -8.72
N MET A 329 -16.03 8.53 -8.04
CA MET A 329 -16.25 8.64 -6.60
C MET A 329 -17.61 9.25 -6.28
N SER A 330 -18.28 8.65 -5.29
CA SER A 330 -19.57 9.09 -4.77
C SER A 330 -19.45 9.39 -3.28
N ARG A 331 -19.89 10.58 -2.87
CA ARG A 331 -19.97 11.01 -1.46
C ARG A 331 -21.42 11.21 -1.04
N LEU A 332 -21.82 10.67 0.10
CA LEU A 332 -23.17 10.82 0.63
C LEU A 332 -23.45 12.30 0.97
N ILE A 333 -24.60 12.81 0.51
CA ILE A 333 -25.08 14.16 0.82
C ILE A 333 -25.65 14.15 2.25
N GLU A 334 -25.29 15.16 3.04
CA GLU A 334 -25.21 15.19 4.52
C GLU A 334 -26.50 15.01 5.36
N SER A 335 -27.54 14.30 4.87
CA SER A 335 -28.84 14.18 5.55
C SER A 335 -29.13 12.85 6.27
N LYS A 336 -28.25 11.84 6.17
CA LYS A 336 -28.50 10.53 6.79
C LYS A 336 -27.39 10.16 7.79
N THR A 337 -27.75 10.01 9.06
CA THR A 337 -26.96 9.28 10.06
C THR A 337 -26.80 7.83 9.59
N GLU A 338 -25.58 7.27 9.72
CA GLU A 338 -25.14 5.95 9.25
C GLU A 338 -26.05 5.29 8.20
N PRO A 339 -25.76 5.43 6.90
CA PRO A 339 -26.57 4.79 5.89
C PRO A 339 -26.56 3.28 6.12
N LYS A 340 -27.72 2.69 6.42
CA LYS A 340 -27.89 1.27 6.17
C LYS A 340 -27.63 1.09 4.68
N VAL A 341 -26.63 0.27 4.32
CA VAL A 341 -26.09 0.14 2.95
C VAL A 341 -27.19 -0.07 1.89
N ASN A 342 -28.36 -0.61 2.29
CA ASN A 342 -29.50 -0.87 1.41
C ASN A 342 -30.53 0.29 1.28
N ASP A 343 -30.38 1.38 2.04
CA ASP A 343 -31.36 2.49 2.11
C ASP A 343 -30.93 3.75 1.34
N CYS A 344 -29.80 3.67 0.62
CA CYS A 344 -29.29 4.79 -0.19
C CYS A 344 -29.48 4.53 -1.68
N SER A 345 -30.16 5.46 -2.34
CA SER A 345 -30.29 5.55 -3.78
C SER A 345 -29.12 6.36 -4.37
N SER A 346 -28.93 6.31 -5.68
CA SER A 346 -27.92 7.14 -6.36
C SER A 346 -28.12 8.64 -6.17
N GLN A 347 -29.34 9.10 -5.89
CA GLN A 347 -29.66 10.52 -5.65
C GLN A 347 -29.18 11.01 -4.28
N ASP A 348 -28.89 10.09 -3.36
CA ASP A 348 -28.34 10.42 -2.04
C ASP A 348 -26.84 10.75 -2.10
N PHE A 349 -26.20 10.60 -3.27
CA PHE A 349 -24.77 10.81 -3.46
C PHE A 349 -24.49 11.98 -4.41
N GLU A 350 -23.51 12.80 -4.03
CA GLU A 350 -22.77 13.65 -4.95
C GLU A 350 -21.71 12.79 -5.63
N HIS A 351 -21.88 12.57 -6.94
CA HIS A 351 -21.00 11.72 -7.73
C HIS A 351 -20.13 12.54 -8.68
N VAL A 352 -18.85 12.20 -8.76
CA VAL A 352 -17.94 12.71 -9.79
C VAL A 352 -17.38 11.55 -10.59
N VAL A 353 -17.63 11.60 -11.90
CA VAL A 353 -16.97 10.69 -12.86
C VAL A 353 -15.49 11.01 -12.85
N LEU A 354 -14.63 10.00 -12.80
CA LEU A 354 -13.18 10.18 -12.77
C LEU A 354 -12.56 9.72 -14.10
N PRO A 355 -12.23 10.66 -15.02
CA PRO A 355 -11.62 10.31 -16.29
C PRO A 355 -10.23 9.69 -16.11
N ARG A 356 -9.73 9.05 -17.17
CA ARG A 356 -8.38 8.51 -17.24
C ARG A 356 -7.33 9.56 -16.88
N LEU A 357 -6.42 9.20 -15.97
CA LEU A 357 -5.36 10.07 -15.42
C LEU A 357 -5.90 11.35 -14.77
N TYR A 358 -7.07 11.27 -14.14
CA TYR A 358 -7.56 12.30 -13.22
C TYR A 358 -7.56 11.78 -11.80
N GLU A 359 -7.35 12.72 -10.88
CA GLU A 359 -7.55 12.53 -9.45
C GLU A 359 -8.71 13.38 -8.94
N HIS A 360 -9.34 12.94 -7.85
CA HIS A 360 -10.34 13.75 -7.16
C HIS A 360 -9.71 14.55 -6.00
N GLY A 361 -10.41 15.60 -5.56
CA GLY A 361 -10.07 16.36 -4.36
C GLY A 361 -10.41 15.62 -3.07
N GLY A 362 -9.81 16.03 -1.95
CA GLY A 362 -9.96 15.33 -0.67
C GLY A 362 -11.38 15.39 -0.10
N MET A 363 -11.95 14.22 0.24
CA MET A 363 -13.33 14.07 0.74
C MET A 363 -13.50 14.25 2.24
N TRP A 364 -12.42 14.13 3.02
CA TRP A 364 -12.45 14.27 4.48
C TRP A 364 -12.92 15.65 4.92
N TYR A 365 -13.47 15.70 6.13
CA TYR A 365 -13.91 16.94 6.75
C TYR A 365 -12.72 17.83 7.11
N ARG A 366 -12.91 19.13 6.94
CA ARG A 366 -11.96 20.17 7.30
C ARG A 366 -12.62 21.19 8.19
N ASP A 367 -11.87 21.73 9.14
CA ASP A 367 -12.32 22.86 9.96
C ASP A 367 -12.31 24.17 9.15
N SER A 368 -12.71 25.27 9.77
CA SER A 368 -12.74 26.60 9.14
C SER A 368 -11.36 27.12 8.72
N TYR A 369 -10.26 26.49 9.17
CA TYR A 369 -8.89 26.82 8.81
C TYR A 369 -8.33 25.90 7.71
N GLY A 370 -9.12 24.92 7.25
CA GLY A 370 -8.71 23.93 6.26
C GLY A 370 -7.95 22.74 6.84
N THR A 371 -7.86 22.63 8.17
CA THR A 371 -7.19 21.52 8.88
C THR A 371 -8.09 20.30 8.88
N VAL A 372 -7.48 19.12 8.79
CA VAL A 372 -8.18 17.83 8.84
C VAL A 372 -8.89 17.67 10.19
N VAL A 373 -10.18 17.33 10.14
CA VAL A 373 -10.94 16.97 11.35
C VAL A 373 -10.68 15.51 11.69
N ARG A 374 -10.47 15.23 12.98
CA ARG A 374 -10.34 13.88 13.52
C ARG A 374 -11.54 13.53 14.39
N ASN A 375 -11.94 12.26 14.39
CA ASN A 375 -12.99 11.75 15.27
C ASN A 375 -12.44 11.46 16.68
N LYS A 376 -13.30 10.97 17.58
CA LYS A 376 -12.95 10.67 18.98
C LYS A 376 -11.93 9.52 19.12
N GLU A 377 -11.81 8.66 18.11
CA GLU A 377 -10.81 7.61 17.99
C GLU A 377 -9.49 8.09 17.36
N ASN A 378 -9.34 9.40 17.09
CA ASN A 378 -8.19 10.02 16.42
C ASN A 378 -8.04 9.64 14.92
N ALA A 379 -9.02 8.97 14.33
CA ALA A 379 -9.09 8.70 12.89
C ALA A 379 -9.51 9.94 12.09
N VAL A 380 -9.16 9.99 10.81
CA VAL A 380 -9.56 11.10 9.93
C VAL A 380 -11.07 11.02 9.70
N ALA A 381 -11.79 12.11 9.91
CA ALA A 381 -13.24 12.11 9.77
C ALA A 381 -13.62 12.22 8.28
N TYR A 382 -14.31 11.21 7.76
CA TYR A 382 -14.88 11.23 6.42
C TYR A 382 -16.41 11.22 6.42
N PRO A 383 -17.04 11.85 5.42
CA PRO A 383 -18.39 11.50 5.03
C PRO A 383 -18.41 10.07 4.48
N TYR A 384 -19.57 9.42 4.50
CA TYR A 384 -19.72 8.13 3.83
C TYR A 384 -19.49 8.29 2.33
N HIS A 385 -18.65 7.44 1.74
CA HIS A 385 -18.26 7.51 0.34
C HIS A 385 -17.95 6.12 -0.22
N LYS A 386 -17.80 6.05 -1.54
CA LYS A 386 -17.44 4.84 -2.29
C LYS A 386 -16.92 5.17 -3.69
N TRP A 387 -16.19 4.22 -4.29
CA TRP A 387 -16.14 4.11 -5.74
C TRP A 387 -17.43 3.46 -6.24
N GLN A 388 -18.08 4.09 -7.22
CA GLN A 388 -19.22 3.52 -7.93
C GLN A 388 -18.81 3.29 -9.38
N ALA A 389 -18.77 2.03 -9.78
CA ALA A 389 -18.52 1.68 -11.17
C ALA A 389 -19.75 2.02 -12.03
N GLY A 390 -19.47 2.46 -13.25
CA GLY A 390 -20.45 2.85 -14.26
C GLY A 390 -21.13 1.68 -14.97
N SER A 391 -21.83 1.95 -16.06
CA SER A 391 -22.62 0.93 -16.79
C SER A 391 -21.97 0.38 -18.07
N GLY A 392 -20.80 0.91 -18.46
CA GLY A 392 -20.04 0.43 -19.62
C GLY A 392 -19.59 -1.03 -19.48
N PRO A 393 -19.14 -1.68 -20.57
CA PRO A 393 -18.90 -3.13 -20.60
C PRO A 393 -17.58 -3.57 -19.97
N ASN A 394 -16.64 -2.65 -19.73
CA ASN A 394 -15.29 -2.93 -19.29
C ASN A 394 -15.09 -2.59 -17.80
N LEU A 395 -13.88 -2.79 -17.29
CA LEU A 395 -13.52 -2.52 -15.91
C LEU A 395 -13.08 -1.08 -15.68
N ASP A 396 -13.48 -0.53 -14.54
CA ASP A 396 -12.74 0.56 -13.92
C ASP A 396 -11.46 0.02 -13.30
N ILE A 397 -10.36 0.75 -13.46
CA ILE A 397 -9.08 0.48 -12.82
C ILE A 397 -8.55 1.78 -12.25
N TRP A 398 -8.21 1.78 -10.97
CA TRP A 398 -7.66 2.95 -10.30
C TRP A 398 -6.59 2.56 -9.30
N LEU A 399 -5.76 3.52 -8.93
CA LEU A 399 -4.88 3.42 -7.77
C LEU A 399 -5.44 4.27 -6.64
N ALA A 400 -5.22 3.83 -5.40
CA ALA A 400 -5.48 4.57 -4.17
C ALA A 400 -4.17 4.96 -3.52
N LEU A 401 -4.10 6.17 -2.97
CA LEU A 401 -2.98 6.66 -2.17
C LEU A 401 -3.48 7.11 -0.82
N GLU A 402 -3.04 6.43 0.22
CA GLU A 402 -3.40 6.64 1.61
C GLU A 402 -2.28 7.40 2.30
N PHE A 403 -2.41 8.72 2.36
CA PHE A 403 -1.41 9.60 2.94
C PHE A 403 -1.49 9.65 4.46
N ASN A 404 -0.34 9.75 5.12
CA ASN A 404 -0.30 9.94 6.56
C ASN A 404 -0.67 11.41 6.92
N PRO A 405 -1.76 11.65 7.68
CA PRO A 405 -2.24 12.99 8.01
C PRO A 405 -1.36 13.73 9.01
N ASP A 406 -0.46 13.04 9.70
CA ASP A 406 0.49 13.63 10.65
C ASP A 406 1.78 14.07 9.97
N GLN A 407 1.96 13.78 8.69
CA GLN A 407 3.11 14.27 7.93
C GLN A 407 2.87 15.70 7.45
N ASP A 408 3.89 16.53 7.63
CA ASP A 408 3.99 17.81 6.93
C ASP A 408 4.41 17.55 5.47
N LEU A 409 3.42 17.14 4.67
CA LEU A 409 3.57 16.69 3.29
C LEU A 409 4.12 17.73 2.32
#